data_AF-F8WYX5-F1
#
_entry.id   AF-F8WYX5-F1
#
_cell.length_a   1.000
_cell.length_b   1.000
_cell.length_c   1.000
_cell.angle_alpha   90.00
_cell.angle_beta   90.00
_cell.angle_gamma   90.00
#
_symmetry.space_group_name_H-M   'P 1'
#
loop_
_entity.id
_entity.type
_entity.pdbx_description
1 polymer ?
#
loop_
_entity_poly.entity_id
_entity_poly.type
_entity_poly.pdbx_seq_one_letter_code
_entity_poly.pdbx_strand_id
1 'polypeptide(L)'
;MVFLGWSYVNKKNTGYFTSTTFYGFNLAQNCVNFAEKTTPEYNAIGNIYAKYRDNRISDKEIAMTIWEAYPELESETGLSFPDLSNRLYDYSIATIKENPTAYLQQVFISWRDFWKTSLYWEYDKFAIPHANEILLYICYLERILLQLIKIAFIILIPYNIFRGIRQKKISPQLTISIIVFTASILQAFVTYGTNSRFSFPFEMLIVLSVILNVLDIKNKRIHDI
;
A
#
# COMPACT_ATOMS: atom_id res chain seq x y z
N MET A 1 7.00 -20.54 -7.23
CA MET A 1 8.43 -20.76 -7.57
C MET A 1 9.23 -19.46 -7.58
N VAL A 2 8.78 -18.39 -8.25
CA VAL A 2 9.52 -17.10 -8.31
C VAL A 2 9.71 -16.45 -6.92
N PHE A 3 8.67 -16.39 -6.09
CA PHE A 3 8.74 -15.83 -4.73
C PHE A 3 9.80 -16.53 -3.87
N LEU A 4 9.74 -17.86 -3.79
CA LEU A 4 10.68 -18.66 -2.99
C LEU A 4 12.11 -18.57 -3.52
N GLY A 5 12.28 -18.54 -4.85
CA GLY A 5 13.58 -18.35 -5.48
C GLY A 5 14.19 -16.99 -5.12
N TRP A 6 13.40 -15.91 -5.20
CA TRP A 6 13.84 -14.58 -4.80
C TRP A 6 14.19 -14.51 -3.31
N SER A 7 13.34 -15.06 -2.44
CA SER A 7 13.63 -15.11 -1.00
C SER A 7 14.87 -15.92 -0.66
N TYR A 8 15.18 -16.97 -1.45
CA TYR A 8 16.43 -17.70 -1.31
C TYR A 8 17.64 -16.88 -1.74
N VAL A 9 17.54 -16.09 -2.81
CA VAL A 9 18.59 -15.15 -3.20
C VAL A 9 18.85 -14.14 -2.09
N ASN A 10 17.81 -13.58 -1.47
CA ASN A 10 17.97 -12.70 -0.30
C ASN A 10 18.69 -13.43 0.83
N LYS A 11 18.25 -14.65 1.18
CA LYS A 11 18.92 -15.46 2.22
C LYS A 11 20.41 -15.67 1.95
N LYS A 12 20.78 -15.95 0.70
CA LYS A 12 22.18 -16.16 0.32
C LYS A 12 23.04 -14.89 0.47
N ASN A 13 22.46 -13.72 0.25
CA ASN A 13 23.19 -12.44 0.29
C ASN A 13 23.14 -11.73 1.65
N THR A 14 22.09 -11.95 2.44
CA THR A 14 21.86 -11.22 3.70
C THR A 14 21.65 -12.11 4.92
N GLY A 15 21.58 -13.43 4.76
CA GLY A 15 21.26 -14.37 5.84
C GLY A 15 19.76 -14.58 6.11
N TYR A 16 18.90 -13.68 5.63
CA TYR A 16 17.46 -13.70 5.93
C TYR A 16 16.60 -14.15 4.75
N PHE A 17 15.71 -15.12 4.99
CA PHE A 17 14.72 -15.57 4.00
C PHE A 17 13.52 -14.61 3.98
N THR A 18 13.64 -13.53 3.23
CA THR A 18 12.63 -12.47 3.14
C THR A 18 12.29 -12.16 1.68
N SER A 19 11.12 -11.58 1.41
CA SER A 19 10.74 -11.09 0.08
C SER A 19 11.49 -9.82 -0.33
N THR A 20 11.97 -9.05 0.65
CA THR A 20 12.78 -7.84 0.45
C THR A 20 13.61 -7.55 1.68
N THR A 21 14.82 -7.01 1.50
CA THR A 21 15.70 -6.58 2.60
C THR A 21 15.11 -5.41 3.40
N PHE A 22 14.08 -4.74 2.87
CA PHE A 22 13.39 -3.61 3.51
C PHE A 22 12.13 -4.01 4.27
N TYR A 23 11.89 -5.30 4.49
CA TYR A 23 10.61 -5.78 4.99
C TYR A 23 10.28 -5.27 6.40
N GLY A 24 11.24 -5.25 7.32
CA GLY A 24 11.00 -4.71 8.66
C GLY A 24 10.87 -3.20 8.68
N PHE A 25 11.58 -2.48 7.81
CA PHE A 25 11.36 -1.04 7.63
C PHE A 25 9.92 -0.75 7.20
N ASN A 26 9.42 -1.45 6.19
CA ASN A 26 8.04 -1.31 5.71
C ASN A 26 7.00 -1.60 6.81
N LEU A 27 7.21 -2.66 7.59
CA LEU A 27 6.31 -3.00 8.69
C LEU A 27 6.37 -1.97 9.81
N ALA A 28 7.56 -1.44 10.13
CA ALA A 28 7.74 -0.40 11.13
C ALA A 28 6.98 0.88 10.78
N GLN A 29 6.80 1.20 9.49
CA GLN A 29 5.96 2.32 9.07
C GLN A 29 4.53 2.22 9.61
N ASN A 30 3.96 1.01 9.72
CA ASN A 30 2.63 0.81 10.32
C ASN A 30 2.60 1.06 11.85
N CYS A 31 3.76 1.16 12.49
CA CYS A 31 3.87 1.43 13.92
C CYS A 31 4.13 2.91 14.23
N VAL A 32 4.31 3.77 13.22
CA VAL A 32 4.80 5.14 13.41
C VAL A 32 4.00 5.93 14.44
N ASN A 33 2.66 5.83 14.43
CA ASN A 33 1.78 6.60 15.32
C ASN A 33 1.77 6.12 16.77
N PHE A 34 2.43 5.02 17.08
CA PHE A 34 2.50 4.42 18.42
C PHE A 34 3.87 3.78 18.67
N ALA A 35 4.91 4.33 18.04
CA ALA A 35 6.25 3.73 17.99
C ALA A 35 6.85 3.52 19.39
N GLU A 36 6.62 4.46 20.30
CA GLU A 36 7.10 4.40 21.68
C GLU A 36 6.39 3.35 22.55
N LYS A 37 5.23 2.84 22.12
CA LYS A 37 4.40 1.91 22.89
C LYS A 37 4.82 0.47 22.65
N THR A 38 6.09 0.16 22.86
CA THR A 38 6.65 -1.17 22.62
C THR A 38 7.06 -1.86 23.92
N THR A 39 7.54 -3.10 23.81
CA THR A 39 8.07 -3.85 24.96
C THR A 39 9.43 -3.30 25.40
N PRO A 40 9.83 -3.49 26.67
CA PRO A 40 11.11 -2.99 27.19
C PRO A 40 12.34 -3.31 26.34
N GLU A 41 12.37 -4.48 25.69
CA GLU A 41 13.46 -4.91 24.81
C GLU A 41 13.71 -3.95 23.63
N TYR A 42 12.65 -3.33 23.10
CA TYR A 42 12.74 -2.46 21.92
C TYR A 42 12.52 -0.98 22.24
N ASN A 43 12.50 -0.59 23.52
CA ASN A 43 12.25 0.78 23.93
C ASN A 43 13.22 1.79 23.28
N ALA A 44 14.50 1.44 23.12
CA ALA A 44 15.45 2.31 22.44
C ALA A 44 15.01 2.64 21.00
N ILE A 45 14.64 1.61 20.22
CA ILE A 45 14.14 1.76 18.85
C ILE A 45 12.84 2.57 18.82
N GLY A 46 11.88 2.22 19.68
CA GLY A 46 10.58 2.91 19.75
C GLY A 46 10.73 4.39 20.10
N ASN A 47 11.59 4.72 21.06
CA ASN A 47 11.84 6.10 21.50
C ASN A 47 12.56 6.93 20.44
N ILE A 48 13.60 6.38 19.79
CA ILE A 48 14.27 7.06 18.66
C ILE A 48 13.23 7.32 17.56
N TYR A 49 12.43 6.32 17.21
CA TYR A 49 11.46 6.47 16.15
C TYR A 49 10.38 7.53 16.47
N ALA A 50 9.85 7.53 17.69
CA ALA A 50 8.91 8.55 18.18
C ALA A 50 9.55 9.95 18.21
N LYS A 51 10.80 10.08 18.66
CA LYS A 51 11.56 11.34 18.65
C LYS A 51 11.61 11.95 17.26
N TYR A 52 11.90 11.16 16.22
CA TYR A 52 11.94 11.66 14.84
C TYR A 52 10.54 12.00 14.29
N ARG A 53 9.50 11.29 14.73
CA ARG A 53 8.11 11.61 14.37
C ARG A 53 7.69 12.95 14.95
N ASP A 54 7.99 13.18 16.23
CA ASP A 54 7.49 14.33 16.98
C ASP A 54 8.28 15.62 16.68
N ASN A 55 9.58 15.50 16.36
CA ASN A 55 10.44 16.62 15.99
C ASN A 55 10.54 16.84 14.47
N ARG A 56 9.55 16.37 13.73
CA ARG A 56 9.58 16.36 12.28
C ARG A 56 9.40 17.77 11.70
N ILE A 57 10.38 18.20 10.90
CA ILE A 57 10.35 19.48 10.15
C ILE A 57 10.07 19.23 8.66
N SER A 58 9.98 17.96 8.23
CA SER A 58 9.83 17.59 6.82
C SER A 58 8.38 17.65 6.33
N ASP A 59 8.18 18.13 5.11
CA ASP A 59 6.89 18.08 4.40
C ASP A 59 6.53 16.69 3.82
N LYS A 60 7.44 15.70 3.94
CA LYS A 60 7.18 14.32 3.45
C LYS A 60 5.99 13.65 4.18
N GLU A 61 5.64 12.45 3.80
CA GLU A 61 4.67 11.63 4.55
C GLU A 61 5.23 11.18 5.91
N ILE A 62 4.39 11.11 6.95
CA ILE A 62 4.79 10.66 8.30
C ILE A 62 5.38 9.23 8.28
N ALA A 63 4.95 8.38 7.34
CA ALA A 63 5.51 7.06 7.16
C ALA A 63 7.01 7.07 6.79
N MET A 64 7.53 8.19 6.26
CA MET A 64 8.93 8.32 5.89
C MET A 64 9.86 8.56 7.07
N THR A 65 9.32 8.83 8.26
CA THR A 65 10.08 9.07 9.48
C THR A 65 11.07 7.94 9.81
N ILE A 66 10.77 6.68 9.45
CA ILE A 66 11.72 5.57 9.70
C ILE A 66 13.04 5.75 8.96
N TRP A 67 13.01 6.39 7.78
CA TRP A 67 14.20 6.67 6.98
C TRP A 67 14.98 7.86 7.51
N GLU A 68 14.29 8.81 8.15
CA GLU A 68 14.93 9.93 8.85
C GLU A 68 15.59 9.42 10.15
N ALA A 69 14.98 8.45 10.83
CA ALA A 69 15.51 7.81 12.03
C ALA A 69 16.62 6.78 11.74
N TYR A 70 16.75 6.30 10.51
CA TYR A 70 17.69 5.22 10.13
C TYR A 70 19.15 5.47 10.60
N PRO A 71 19.75 6.67 10.40
CA PRO A 71 21.14 6.89 10.82
C PRO A 71 21.34 6.78 12.33
N GLU A 72 20.39 7.26 13.15
CA GLU A 72 20.47 7.14 14.61
C GLU A 72 20.21 5.69 15.05
N LEU A 73 19.27 4.99 14.40
CA LEU A 73 19.02 3.56 14.66
C LEU A 73 20.23 2.68 14.31
N GLU A 74 20.89 2.94 13.19
CA GLU A 74 22.12 2.25 12.78
C GLU A 74 23.26 2.52 13.77
N SER A 75 23.45 3.78 14.17
CA SER A 75 24.48 4.15 15.14
C SER A 75 24.24 3.54 16.53
N GLU A 76 22.99 3.52 17.00
CA GLU A 76 22.64 3.00 18.33
C GLU A 76 22.74 1.48 18.39
N THR A 77 22.31 0.79 17.33
CA THR A 77 22.27 -0.68 17.31
C THR A 77 23.58 -1.30 16.81
N GLY A 78 24.38 -0.57 16.04
CA GLY A 78 25.57 -1.08 15.37
C GLY A 78 25.26 -2.17 14.31
N LEU A 79 24.00 -2.33 13.93
CA LEU A 79 23.53 -3.38 13.03
C LEU A 79 23.71 -2.98 11.57
N SER A 80 24.05 -3.95 10.73
CA SER A 80 24.02 -3.77 9.27
C SER A 80 22.59 -3.50 8.78
N PHE A 81 22.43 -2.92 7.60
CA PHE A 81 21.11 -2.63 7.04
C PHE A 81 20.13 -3.84 7.07
N PRO A 82 20.52 -5.05 6.60
CA PRO A 82 19.64 -6.22 6.68
C PRO A 82 19.34 -6.68 8.10
N ASP A 83 20.32 -6.63 9.00
CA ASP A 83 20.13 -7.02 10.41
C ASP A 83 19.21 -6.05 11.14
N LEU A 84 19.37 -4.75 10.89
CA LEU A 84 18.49 -3.71 11.42
C LEU A 84 17.07 -3.88 10.88
N SER A 85 16.90 -4.20 9.59
CA SER A 85 15.59 -4.54 9.03
C SER A 85 14.96 -5.73 9.75
N ASN A 86 15.72 -6.79 10.02
CA ASN A 86 15.20 -7.93 10.77
C ASN A 86 14.84 -7.55 12.21
N ARG A 87 15.68 -6.74 12.89
CA ARG A 87 15.40 -6.23 14.24
C ARG A 87 14.14 -5.35 14.28
N LEU A 88 13.94 -4.52 13.25
CA LEU A 88 12.75 -3.69 13.08
C LEU A 88 11.50 -4.53 12.81
N TYR A 89 11.64 -5.68 12.14
CA TYR A 89 10.53 -6.63 11.99
C TYR A 89 10.08 -7.15 13.37
N ASP A 90 11.01 -7.65 14.19
CA ASP A 90 10.69 -8.18 15.52
C ASP A 90 10.10 -7.09 16.43
N TYR A 91 10.70 -5.89 16.42
CA TYR A 91 10.14 -4.70 17.06
C TYR A 91 8.71 -4.44 16.61
N SER A 92 8.44 -4.42 15.31
CA SER A 92 7.10 -4.11 14.80
C SER A 92 6.08 -5.15 15.26
N ILE A 93 6.44 -6.44 15.28
CA ILE A 93 5.56 -7.50 15.78
C ILE A 93 5.27 -7.31 17.26
N ALA A 94 6.28 -6.99 18.08
CA ALA A 94 6.09 -6.71 19.50
C ALA A 94 5.18 -5.49 19.72
N THR A 95 5.44 -4.39 19.02
CA THR A 95 4.67 -3.14 19.11
C THR A 95 3.23 -3.31 18.65
N ILE A 96 2.97 -4.08 17.59
CA ILE A 96 1.61 -4.39 17.12
C ILE A 96 0.85 -5.22 18.14
N LYS A 97 1.49 -6.21 18.77
CA LYS A 97 0.85 -7.05 19.81
C LYS A 97 0.42 -6.25 21.03
N GLU A 98 1.22 -5.26 21.44
CA GLU A 98 0.87 -4.34 22.54
C GLU A 98 -0.21 -3.33 22.13
N ASN A 99 -0.36 -3.02 20.83
CA ASN A 99 -1.26 -1.97 20.33
C ASN A 99 -2.14 -2.42 19.15
N PRO A 100 -2.94 -3.49 19.27
CA PRO A 100 -3.69 -4.04 18.15
C PRO A 100 -4.71 -3.05 17.58
N THR A 101 -5.36 -2.26 18.44
CA THR A 101 -6.34 -1.25 18.00
C THR A 101 -5.69 -0.14 17.17
N ALA A 102 -4.53 0.36 17.60
CA ALA A 102 -3.81 1.41 16.89
C ALA A 102 -3.31 0.91 15.53
N TYR A 103 -2.83 -0.34 15.49
CA TYR A 103 -2.46 -0.99 14.24
C TYR A 103 -3.65 -1.12 13.28
N LEU A 104 -4.81 -1.58 13.74
CA LEU A 104 -6.00 -1.70 12.88
C LEU A 104 -6.48 -0.35 12.34
N GLN A 105 -6.40 0.72 13.13
CA GLN A 105 -6.66 2.08 12.64
C GLN A 105 -5.67 2.46 11.53
N GLN A 106 -4.40 2.12 11.69
CA GLN A 106 -3.38 2.35 10.69
C GLN A 106 -3.65 1.59 9.38
N VAL A 107 -3.98 0.31 9.50
CA VAL A 107 -4.35 -0.56 8.36
C VAL A 107 -5.59 -0.01 7.64
N PHE A 108 -6.57 0.51 8.37
CA PHE A 108 -7.75 1.12 7.75
C PHE A 108 -7.42 2.38 6.94
N ILE A 109 -6.56 3.25 7.48
CA ILE A 109 -6.06 4.43 6.75
C ILE A 109 -5.29 3.98 5.50
N SER A 110 -4.37 3.04 5.66
CA SER A 110 -3.60 2.42 4.59
C SER A 110 -4.48 1.86 3.47
N TRP A 111 -5.55 1.15 3.84
CA TRP A 111 -6.48 0.53 2.91
C TRP A 111 -7.32 1.56 2.16
N ARG A 112 -7.77 2.62 2.85
CA ARG A 112 -8.47 3.73 2.18
C ARG A 112 -7.57 4.44 1.17
N ASP A 113 -6.30 4.64 1.51
CA ASP A 113 -5.34 5.33 0.65
C ASP A 113 -4.98 4.54 -0.61
N PHE A 114 -5.06 3.21 -0.59
CA PHE A 114 -4.93 2.37 -1.78
C PHE A 114 -5.91 2.79 -2.90
N TRP A 115 -7.13 3.19 -2.54
CA TRP A 115 -8.18 3.55 -3.50
C TRP A 115 -8.09 4.98 -4.04
N LYS A 116 -7.15 5.79 -3.53
CA LYS A 116 -6.91 7.14 -4.04
C LYS A 116 -6.20 7.10 -5.39
N THR A 117 -6.39 8.13 -6.20
CA THR A 117 -5.57 8.41 -7.38
C THR A 117 -4.52 9.46 -7.04
N SER A 118 -3.25 9.10 -7.24
CA SER A 118 -2.08 9.95 -6.98
C SER A 118 -1.40 10.30 -8.30
N LEU A 119 -1.06 11.58 -8.46
CA LEU A 119 -0.21 12.05 -9.54
C LEU A 119 1.23 12.09 -9.00
N TYR A 120 2.10 11.20 -9.49
CA TYR A 120 3.52 11.18 -9.10
C TYR A 120 4.42 11.95 -10.06
N TRP A 121 3.84 12.75 -10.94
CA TRP A 121 4.56 13.46 -11.99
C TRP A 121 5.04 14.85 -11.53
N GLU A 122 6.30 15.16 -11.80
CA GLU A 122 6.90 16.49 -11.63
C GLU A 122 6.55 17.35 -12.85
N TYR A 123 5.35 17.94 -12.81
CA TYR A 123 4.76 18.74 -13.90
C TYR A 123 5.55 20.01 -14.25
N ASP A 124 6.50 20.39 -13.41
CA ASP A 124 7.34 21.57 -13.47
C ASP A 124 8.64 21.36 -14.25
N LYS A 125 8.95 20.13 -14.68
CA LYS A 125 10.23 19.78 -15.34
C LYS A 125 10.18 19.65 -16.86
N PHE A 126 9.09 20.01 -17.54
CA PHE A 126 9.09 19.94 -19.01
C PHE A 126 9.90 21.08 -19.63
N ALA A 127 10.62 20.74 -20.70
CA ALA A 127 11.44 21.69 -21.46
C ALA A 127 10.63 22.69 -22.32
N ILE A 128 9.32 22.45 -22.53
CA ILE A 128 8.49 23.27 -23.43
C ILE A 128 7.63 24.25 -22.61
N PRO A 129 7.77 25.57 -22.81
CA PRO A 129 6.90 26.57 -22.18
C PRO A 129 5.42 26.35 -22.53
N HIS A 130 4.50 26.50 -21.57
CA HIS A 130 3.04 26.34 -21.71
C HIS A 130 2.50 24.93 -22.03
N ALA A 131 3.34 23.96 -22.40
CA ALA A 131 2.92 22.56 -22.51
C ALA A 131 2.41 22.00 -21.16
N ASN A 132 2.94 22.54 -20.06
CA ASN A 132 2.60 22.13 -18.70
C ASN A 132 1.13 22.36 -18.38
N GLU A 133 0.52 23.44 -18.87
CA GLU A 133 -0.85 23.79 -18.51
C GLU A 133 -1.86 22.81 -19.12
N ILE A 134 -1.75 22.53 -20.43
CA ILE A 134 -2.64 21.58 -21.11
C ILE A 134 -2.47 20.17 -20.55
N LEU A 135 -1.23 19.74 -20.32
CA LEU A 135 -0.94 18.43 -19.73
C LEU A 135 -1.49 18.32 -18.31
N LEU A 136 -1.39 19.38 -17.50
CA LEU A 136 -1.99 19.44 -16.17
C LEU A 136 -3.51 19.25 -16.22
N TYR A 137 -4.21 19.91 -17.16
CA TYR A 137 -5.65 19.71 -17.31
C TYR A 137 -6.01 18.28 -17.70
N ILE A 138 -5.27 17.68 -18.64
CA ILE A 138 -5.47 16.28 -19.05
C ILE A 138 -5.25 15.34 -17.85
N CYS A 139 -4.13 15.51 -17.14
CA CYS A 139 -3.80 14.73 -15.95
C CYS A 139 -4.86 14.87 -14.85
N TYR A 140 -5.41 16.07 -14.64
CA TYR A 140 -6.46 16.30 -13.66
C TYR A 140 -7.78 15.63 -14.05
N LEU A 141 -8.17 15.72 -15.34
CA LEU A 141 -9.35 15.04 -15.86
C LEU A 141 -9.22 13.51 -15.77
N GLU A 142 -8.07 12.97 -16.15
CA GLU A 142 -7.77 11.54 -16.02
C GLU A 142 -7.88 11.09 -14.56
N ARG A 143 -7.31 11.88 -13.63
CA ARG A 143 -7.36 11.60 -12.19
C ARG A 143 -8.80 11.54 -11.66
N ILE A 144 -9.66 12.47 -12.07
CA ILE A 144 -11.08 12.47 -11.70
C ILE A 144 -11.77 11.23 -12.27
N LEU A 145 -11.60 10.99 -13.58
CA LEU A 145 -12.23 9.87 -14.26
C LEU A 145 -11.83 8.54 -13.61
N LEU A 146 -10.55 8.34 -13.36
CA LEU A 146 -10.03 7.13 -12.74
C LEU A 146 -10.52 6.98 -11.30
N GLN A 147 -10.63 8.08 -10.54
CA GLN A 147 -11.19 8.05 -9.18
C GLN A 147 -12.66 7.61 -9.20
N LEU A 148 -13.46 8.09 -10.16
CA LEU A 148 -14.85 7.67 -10.34
C LEU A 148 -14.94 6.18 -10.71
N ILE A 149 -14.06 5.70 -11.59
CA ILE A 149 -14.00 4.27 -11.95
C ILE A 149 -13.64 3.41 -10.74
N LYS A 150 -12.66 3.82 -9.92
CA LYS A 150 -12.30 3.11 -8.69
C LYS A 150 -13.48 3.05 -7.71
N ILE A 151 -14.21 4.14 -7.53
CA ILE A 151 -15.43 4.17 -6.69
C ILE A 151 -16.48 3.20 -7.23
N ALA A 152 -16.75 3.22 -8.54
CA ALA A 152 -17.67 2.29 -9.17
C ALA A 152 -17.24 0.83 -8.99
N PHE A 153 -15.94 0.55 -9.13
CA PHE A 153 -15.38 -0.78 -8.91
C PHE A 153 -15.57 -1.26 -7.47
N ILE A 154 -15.32 -0.41 -6.46
CA ILE A 154 -15.53 -0.76 -5.04
C ILE A 154 -16.98 -1.18 -4.81
N ILE A 155 -17.94 -0.47 -5.39
CA ILE A 155 -19.38 -0.80 -5.30
C ILE A 155 -19.69 -2.13 -6.01
N LEU A 156 -19.00 -2.42 -7.12
CA LEU A 156 -19.18 -3.65 -7.88
C LEU A 156 -18.57 -4.90 -7.21
N ILE A 157 -17.60 -4.77 -6.31
CA ILE A 157 -17.00 -5.91 -5.59
C ILE A 157 -18.07 -6.78 -4.89
N PRO A 158 -18.90 -6.25 -3.97
CA PRO A 158 -19.92 -7.05 -3.29
C PRO A 158 -20.96 -7.60 -4.27
N TYR A 159 -21.32 -6.85 -5.31
CA TYR A 159 -22.22 -7.30 -6.37
C TYR A 159 -21.67 -8.53 -7.11
N ASN A 160 -20.40 -8.47 -7.54
CA ASN A 160 -19.74 -9.56 -8.25
C ASN A 160 -19.61 -10.82 -7.38
N ILE A 161 -19.26 -10.65 -6.10
CA ILE A 161 -19.18 -11.73 -5.13
C ILE A 161 -20.55 -12.39 -4.94
N PHE A 162 -21.58 -11.60 -4.64
CA PHE A 162 -22.94 -12.11 -4.43
C PHE A 162 -23.47 -12.84 -5.68
N ARG A 163 -23.29 -12.25 -6.86
CA ARG A 163 -23.67 -12.86 -8.14
C ARG A 163 -22.92 -14.17 -8.36
N GLY A 164 -21.61 -14.20 -8.11
CA GLY A 164 -20.78 -15.39 -8.26
C GLY A 164 -21.25 -16.55 -7.38
N ILE A 165 -21.58 -16.26 -6.12
CA ILE A 165 -22.14 -17.23 -5.16
C ILE A 165 -23.51 -17.72 -5.64
N ARG A 166 -24.40 -16.82 -6.03
CA ARG A 166 -25.76 -17.17 -6.48
C ARG A 166 -25.76 -17.99 -7.76
N GLN A 167 -24.90 -17.65 -8.72
CA GLN A 167 -24.81 -18.32 -10.01
C GLN A 167 -23.90 -19.57 -9.97
N LYS A 168 -23.14 -19.76 -8.88
CA LYS A 168 -22.13 -20.82 -8.72
C LYS A 168 -21.14 -20.87 -9.90
N LYS A 169 -20.80 -19.70 -10.45
CA LYS A 169 -19.90 -19.55 -11.60
C LYS A 169 -18.84 -18.51 -11.31
N ILE A 170 -17.61 -18.80 -11.75
CA ILE A 170 -16.49 -17.87 -11.69
C ILE A 170 -16.49 -17.06 -12.98
N SER A 171 -16.87 -15.79 -12.90
CA SER A 171 -16.78 -14.87 -14.02
C SER A 171 -15.48 -14.07 -13.98
N PRO A 172 -14.99 -13.53 -15.11
CA PRO A 172 -13.81 -12.66 -15.13
C PRO A 172 -13.93 -11.47 -14.16
N GLN A 173 -15.11 -10.88 -14.04
CA GLN A 173 -15.39 -9.76 -13.12
C GLN A 173 -15.21 -10.17 -11.65
N LEU A 174 -15.66 -11.37 -11.28
CA LEU A 174 -15.46 -11.92 -9.94
C LEU A 174 -13.99 -12.16 -9.65
N THR A 175 -13.27 -12.79 -10.59
CA THR A 175 -11.84 -13.07 -10.45
C THR A 175 -11.05 -11.79 -10.23
N ILE A 176 -11.29 -10.76 -11.05
CA ILE A 176 -10.64 -9.45 -10.89
C ILE A 176 -11.01 -8.82 -9.54
N SER A 177 -12.28 -8.86 -9.15
CA SER A 177 -12.75 -8.30 -7.87
C SER A 177 -12.01 -8.95 -6.69
N ILE A 178 -11.88 -10.27 -6.67
CA ILE A 178 -11.19 -11.00 -5.60
C ILE A 178 -9.70 -10.68 -5.59
N ILE A 179 -9.03 -10.67 -6.75
CA ILE A 179 -7.59 -10.39 -6.84
C ILE A 179 -7.28 -8.99 -6.32
N VAL A 180 -7.97 -7.97 -6.84
CA VAL A 180 -7.72 -6.57 -6.48
C VAL A 180 -8.09 -6.31 -5.03
N PHE A 181 -9.23 -6.84 -4.56
CA PHE A 181 -9.65 -6.68 -3.18
C PHE A 181 -8.66 -7.32 -2.20
N THR A 182 -8.22 -8.56 -2.48
CA THR A 182 -7.24 -9.26 -1.66
C THR A 182 -5.90 -8.50 -1.64
N ALA A 183 -5.42 -8.04 -2.79
CA ALA A 183 -4.21 -7.24 -2.88
C ALA A 183 -4.32 -5.94 -2.07
N SER A 184 -5.46 -5.24 -2.14
CA SER A 184 -5.69 -3.99 -1.40
C SER A 184 -5.61 -4.19 0.12
N ILE A 185 -6.15 -5.30 0.62
CA ILE A 185 -6.14 -5.63 2.04
C ILE A 185 -4.73 -6.05 2.46
N LEU A 186 -4.12 -7.02 1.77
CA LEU A 186 -2.79 -7.54 2.12
C LEU A 186 -1.73 -6.44 2.10
N GLN A 187 -1.80 -5.53 1.13
CA GLN A 187 -0.91 -4.38 1.09
C GLN A 187 -1.09 -3.50 2.31
N ALA A 188 -2.32 -3.19 2.71
CA ALA A 188 -2.60 -2.31 3.83
C ALA A 188 -2.08 -2.84 5.17
N PHE A 189 -2.01 -4.16 5.35
CA PHE A 189 -1.39 -4.78 6.53
C PHE A 189 0.13 -4.61 6.58
N VAL A 190 0.80 -4.53 5.43
CA VAL A 190 2.26 -4.62 5.36
C VAL A 190 2.93 -3.26 5.16
N THR A 191 2.26 -2.31 4.50
CA THR A 191 2.85 -1.00 4.18
C THR A 191 1.91 0.17 4.52
N TYR A 192 2.52 1.24 5.02
CA TYR A 192 1.86 2.51 5.30
C TYR A 192 2.61 3.67 4.63
N GLY A 193 1.85 4.67 4.16
CA GLY A 193 2.36 5.86 3.48
C GLY A 193 2.39 5.73 1.95
N THR A 194 1.79 6.70 1.26
CA THR A 194 1.70 6.76 -0.23
C THR A 194 1.07 5.51 -0.87
N ASN A 195 0.09 4.89 -0.22
CA ASN A 195 -0.40 3.57 -0.63
C ASN A 195 -1.12 3.51 -1.98
N SER A 196 -1.57 4.65 -2.51
CA SER A 196 -2.17 4.74 -3.84
C SER A 196 -1.27 4.17 -4.94
N ARG A 197 0.07 4.24 -4.82
CA ARG A 197 1.01 3.63 -5.78
C ARG A 197 0.83 2.13 -5.95
N PHE A 198 0.39 1.43 -4.91
CA PHE A 198 0.20 -0.02 -4.96
C PHE A 198 -1.06 -0.41 -5.74
N SER A 199 -1.97 0.54 -5.99
CA SER A 199 -3.13 0.30 -6.85
C SER A 199 -2.79 0.36 -8.34
N PHE A 200 -1.68 1.02 -8.72
CA PHE A 200 -1.28 1.26 -10.11
C PHE A 200 -1.26 -0.01 -10.99
N PRO A 201 -0.66 -1.14 -10.57
CA PRO A 201 -0.66 -2.38 -11.36
C PRO A 201 -2.07 -2.96 -11.61
N PHE A 202 -3.05 -2.55 -10.82
CA PHE A 202 -4.43 -3.04 -10.88
C PHE A 202 -5.37 -2.08 -11.61
N GLU A 203 -4.95 -0.86 -11.95
CA GLU A 203 -5.83 0.16 -12.53
C GLU A 203 -6.47 -0.31 -13.84
N MET A 204 -5.70 -0.97 -14.71
CA MET A 204 -6.23 -1.53 -15.95
C MET A 204 -7.23 -2.67 -15.71
N LEU A 205 -6.99 -3.50 -14.70
CA LEU A 205 -7.93 -4.56 -14.32
C LEU A 205 -9.23 -3.99 -13.75
N ILE A 206 -9.11 -2.93 -12.94
CA ILE A 206 -10.24 -2.18 -12.39
C ILE A 206 -11.10 -1.62 -13.53
N VAL A 207 -10.49 -0.88 -14.47
CA VAL A 207 -11.19 -0.31 -15.64
C VAL A 207 -11.87 -1.42 -16.45
N LEU A 208 -11.15 -2.50 -16.78
CA LEU A 208 -11.69 -3.62 -17.54
C LEU A 208 -12.89 -4.26 -16.83
N SER A 209 -12.80 -4.48 -15.53
CA SER A 209 -13.90 -5.05 -14.74
C SER A 209 -15.14 -4.15 -14.76
N VAL A 210 -14.98 -2.83 -14.64
CA VAL A 210 -16.12 -1.90 -14.72
C VAL A 210 -16.78 -1.96 -16.10
N ILE A 211 -15.99 -1.93 -17.19
CA ILE A 211 -16.52 -2.05 -18.56
C ILE A 211 -17.27 -3.36 -18.75
N LEU A 212 -16.69 -4.49 -18.34
CA LEU A 212 -17.32 -5.81 -18.44
C LEU A 212 -18.62 -5.91 -17.63
N ASN A 213 -18.70 -5.23 -16.49
CA ASN A 213 -19.93 -5.15 -15.70
C ASN A 213 -21.01 -4.33 -16.41
N VAL A 214 -20.65 -3.16 -16.96
CA VAL A 214 -21.59 -2.30 -17.70
C VAL A 214 -22.15 -3.02 -18.93
N LEU A 215 -21.29 -3.71 -19.69
CA LEU A 215 -21.72 -4.48 -20.88
C LEU A 215 -22.65 -5.64 -20.51
N ASP A 216 -22.32 -6.41 -19.46
CA ASP A 216 -23.17 -7.53 -19.00
C ASP A 216 -24.54 -7.06 -18.51
N ILE A 217 -24.60 -5.93 -17.80
CA ILE A 217 -25.87 -5.32 -17.35
C ILE A 217 -26.70 -4.85 -18.55
N LYS A 218 -26.09 -4.20 -19.54
CA LYS A 218 -26.77 -3.76 -20.76
C LYS A 218 -27.33 -4.94 -21.55
N ASN A 219 -26.55 -6.01 -21.74
CA ASN A 219 -26.98 -7.16 -22.51
C ASN A 219 -28.16 -7.90 -21.87
N LYS A 220 -28.19 -8.03 -20.54
CA LYS A 220 -29.36 -8.61 -19.84
C LYS A 220 -30.61 -7.77 -20.01
N ARG A 221 -30.49 -6.45 -19.88
CA ARG A 221 -31.63 -5.53 -20.04
C ARG A 221 -32.23 -5.57 -21.45
N ILE A 222 -31.42 -5.86 -22.48
CA ILE A 222 -31.89 -6.00 -23.86
C ILE A 222 -32.65 -7.33 -24.07
N HIS A 223 -32.30 -8.39 -23.35
CA HIS A 223 -32.98 -9.69 -23.47
C HIS A 223 -34.25 -9.82 -22.62
N ASP A 224 -34.47 -8.91 -21.66
CA ASP A 224 -35.66 -8.84 -20.81
C ASP A 224 -36.76 -7.90 -21.37
N ILE A 225 -36.57 -7.32 -22.57
CA ILE A 225 -37.54 -6.48 -23.32
C ILE A 225 -37.96 -7.24 -24.58
#